data_AF-A0A3D2V327-F1
#
_entry.id   AF-A0A3D2V327-F1
#
_cell.length_a   1.000
_cell.length_b   1.000
_cell.length_c   1.000
_cell.angle_alpha   90.00
_cell.angle_beta   90.00
_cell.angle_gamma   90.00
#
_symmetry.space_group_name_H-M   'P 1'
#
loop_
_entity.id
_entity.type
_entity.pdbx_description
1 polymer ?
#
loop_
_entity_poly.entity_id
_entity_poly.type
_entity_poly.pdbx_seq_one_letter_code
_entity_poly.pdbx_strand_id
1 'polypeptide(L)'
;GPEQLTLNALVDRVGEGDFTEVIMATNPTVEGDGTALHISNLLSDLPVSVTRLARGITTGSILEFTNKEILADAINGRQKY
;
A
#
# COMPACT_ATOMS: atom_id res chain seq x y z
N GLY A 1 -7.57 1.38 -20.50
CA GLY A 1 -6.34 0.86 -21.12
C GLY A 1 -5.95 -0.48 -20.51
N PRO A 2 -4.81 -1.10 -20.88
CA PRO A 2 -4.36 -2.41 -20.38
C PRO A 2 -4.34 -2.54 -18.85
N GLU A 3 -4.05 -1.44 -18.15
CA GLU A 3 -4.08 -1.38 -16.68
C GLU A 3 -5.47 -1.66 -16.09
N GLN A 4 -6.55 -1.24 -16.77
CA GLN A 4 -7.92 -1.57 -16.35
C GLN A 4 -8.20 -3.07 -16.50
N LEU A 5 -7.60 -3.74 -17.48
CA LEU A 5 -7.77 -5.19 -17.65
C LEU A 5 -7.12 -5.95 -16.49
N THR A 6 -5.93 -5.52 -16.04
CA THR A 6 -5.26 -6.16 -14.90
C THR A 6 -5.94 -5.85 -13.56
N LEU A 7 -6.52 -4.67 -13.41
CA LEU A 7 -7.28 -4.30 -12.20
C LEU A 7 -8.59 -5.09 -12.10
N ASN A 8 -9.31 -5.27 -13.22
CA ASN A 8 -10.51 -6.11 -13.23
C ASN A 8 -10.17 -7.55 -12.83
N ALA A 9 -9.10 -8.13 -13.39
CA ALA A 9 -8.66 -9.47 -13.02
C ALA A 9 -8.26 -9.59 -11.54
N LEU A 10 -7.75 -8.52 -10.92
CA LEU A 10 -7.49 -8.48 -9.48
C LEU A 10 -8.81 -8.51 -8.69
N VAL A 11 -9.79 -7.67 -9.05
CA VAL A 11 -11.09 -7.61 -8.37
C VAL A 11 -11.80 -8.95 -8.47
N ASP A 12 -11.85 -9.54 -9.66
CA ASP A 12 -12.46 -10.86 -9.89
C ASP A 12 -11.78 -11.93 -9.03
N ARG A 13 -10.44 -11.95 -9.01
CA ARG A 13 -9.67 -12.88 -8.17
C ARG A 13 -9.98 -12.73 -6.69
N VAL A 14 -10.10 -11.51 -6.19
CA VAL A 14 -10.41 -11.25 -4.77
C VAL A 14 -11.86 -11.65 -4.46
N GLY A 15 -12.80 -11.41 -5.37
CA GLY A 15 -14.21 -11.76 -5.19
C GLY A 15 -14.52 -13.25 -5.30
N GLU A 16 -13.76 -14.00 -6.11
CA GLU A 16 -13.92 -15.46 -6.27
C GLU A 16 -13.13 -16.27 -5.23
N GLY A 17 -12.08 -15.68 -4.66
CA GLY A 17 -11.24 -16.32 -3.67
C GLY A 17 -11.74 -16.16 -2.24
N ASP A 18 -11.13 -16.91 -1.31
CA ASP A 18 -11.36 -16.79 0.13
C ASP A 18 -10.15 -16.10 0.78
N PHE A 19 -10.02 -14.80 0.53
CA PHE A 19 -8.93 -13.96 1.06
C PHE A 19 -9.44 -13.09 2.20
N THR A 20 -8.69 -13.07 3.30
CA THR A 20 -8.99 -12.19 4.44
C THR A 20 -8.29 -10.84 4.35
N GLU A 21 -7.19 -10.76 3.57
CA GLU A 21 -6.35 -9.57 3.48
C GLU A 21 -5.73 -9.42 2.08
N VAL A 22 -5.67 -8.18 1.59
CA VAL A 22 -4.89 -7.77 0.44
C VAL A 22 -3.86 -6.74 0.88
N ILE A 23 -2.58 -7.09 0.76
CA ILE A 23 -1.45 -6.24 1.17
C ILE A 23 -0.95 -5.43 -0.04
N MET A 24 -1.08 -4.12 0.03
CA MET A 24 -0.55 -3.20 -0.99
C MET A 24 0.97 -3.11 -0.89
N ALA A 25 1.65 -3.74 -1.84
CA ALA A 25 3.11 -3.75 -1.99
C ALA A 25 3.58 -2.99 -3.25
N THR A 26 2.83 -1.96 -3.68
CA THR A 26 3.28 -1.06 -4.73
C THR A 26 4.48 -0.23 -4.25
N ASN A 27 5.28 0.26 -5.19
CA ASN A 27 6.43 1.11 -4.85
C ASN A 27 5.97 2.32 -4.02
N PRO A 28 6.76 2.76 -3.01
CA PRO A 28 6.43 3.90 -2.16
C PRO A 28 6.73 5.24 -2.87
N THR A 29 6.18 5.42 -4.06
CA THR A 29 6.22 6.66 -4.85
C THR A 29 4.82 7.26 -4.96
N VAL A 30 4.72 8.50 -5.44
CA VAL A 30 3.42 9.17 -5.64
C VAL A 30 2.50 8.35 -6.56
N GLU A 31 3.06 7.79 -7.63
CA GLU A 31 2.32 6.95 -8.58
C GLU A 31 1.87 5.64 -7.92
N GLY A 32 2.78 4.95 -7.22
CA GLY A 32 2.45 3.72 -6.51
C GLY A 32 1.43 3.95 -5.38
N ASP A 33 1.45 5.13 -4.76
CA ASP A 33 0.46 5.57 -3.80
C ASP A 33 -0.91 5.76 -4.42
N GLY A 34 -0.96 6.45 -5.56
CA GLY A 34 -2.17 6.60 -6.36
C GLY A 34 -2.76 5.26 -6.77
N THR A 35 -1.93 4.32 -7.23
CA THR A 35 -2.37 2.97 -7.61
C THR A 35 -2.94 2.20 -6.44
N ALA A 36 -2.25 2.18 -5.30
CA ALA A 36 -2.73 1.46 -4.11
C ALA A 36 -4.03 2.07 -3.54
N LEU A 37 -4.16 3.40 -3.53
CA LEU A 37 -5.40 4.06 -3.14
C LEU A 37 -6.54 3.70 -4.09
N HIS A 38 -6.27 3.70 -5.40
CA HIS A 38 -7.26 3.32 -6.40
C HIS A 38 -7.74 1.87 -6.21
N ILE A 39 -6.82 0.93 -6.01
CA ILE A 39 -7.16 -0.47 -5.73
C ILE A 39 -7.95 -0.59 -4.43
N SER A 40 -7.54 0.12 -3.36
CA SER A 40 -8.27 0.12 -2.09
C SER A 40 -9.72 0.57 -2.25
N ASN A 41 -9.98 1.55 -3.12
CA ASN A 41 -11.34 2.01 -3.41
C ASN A 41 -12.12 0.99 -4.25
N LEU A 42 -11.48 0.27 -5.17
CA LEU A 42 -12.14 -0.77 -5.97
C LEU A 42 -12.55 -1.99 -5.12
N LEU A 43 -11.78 -2.29 -4.06
CA LEU A 43 -12.03 -3.43 -3.18
C LEU A 43 -12.91 -3.08 -1.96
N SER A 44 -13.38 -1.83 -1.83
CA SER A 44 -14.04 -1.34 -0.59
C SER A 44 -15.33 -2.09 -0.21
N ASP A 45 -16.02 -2.65 -1.21
CA ASP A 45 -17.29 -3.36 -1.03
C ASP A 45 -17.11 -4.87 -0.81
N LEU A 46 -15.86 -5.36 -0.88
CA LEU A 46 -15.54 -6.76 -0.64
C LEU A 46 -15.19 -6.98 0.84
N PRO A 47 -15.49 -8.15 1.41
CA PRO A 47 -15.25 -8.45 2.82
C PRO A 47 -13.78 -8.79 3.10
N VAL A 48 -12.84 -7.98 2.60
CA VAL A 48 -11.38 -8.18 2.74
C VAL A 48 -10.76 -6.97 3.42
N SER A 49 -9.76 -7.21 4.27
CA SER A 49 -8.95 -6.10 4.78
C SER A 49 -7.97 -5.65 3.71
N VAL A 50 -7.88 -4.35 3.45
CA VAL A 50 -6.82 -3.79 2.60
C VAL A 50 -5.82 -3.10 3.51
N THR A 51 -4.58 -3.57 3.49
CA THR A 51 -3.48 -3.01 4.27
C THR A 51 -2.35 -2.58 3.36
N ARG A 52 -1.36 -1.87 3.91
CA ARG A 52 -0.21 -1.41 3.16
C ARG A 52 1.07 -1.65 3.94
N LEU A 53 2.14 -1.99 3.22
CA LEU A 53 3.46 -2.11 3.81
C LEU A 53 3.85 -0.79 4.51
N ALA A 54 4.48 -0.94 5.68
CA ALA A 54 4.96 0.19 6.44
C ALA A 54 5.99 1.01 5.64
N ARG A 55 5.99 2.31 5.86
CA ARG A 55 6.95 3.26 5.28
C ARG A 55 7.70 3.97 6.39
N GLY A 56 8.95 4.33 6.13
CA GLY A 56 9.79 5.06 7.06
C GLY A 56 11.21 4.53 7.13
N ILE A 57 11.86 4.81 8.25
CA ILE A 57 13.28 4.53 8.47
C ILE A 57 13.48 3.01 8.59
N THR A 58 14.44 2.48 7.84
CA THR A 58 14.82 1.07 7.93
C THR A 58 15.76 0.82 9.11
N THR A 59 15.71 -0.39 9.67
CA THR A 59 16.60 -0.80 10.76
C THR A 59 18.07 -0.64 10.35
N GLY A 60 18.87 -0.06 11.24
CA GLY A 60 20.30 0.21 10.99
C GLY A 60 20.58 1.50 10.22
N SER A 61 19.55 2.25 9.81
CA SER A 61 19.73 3.58 9.22
C SER A 61 20.23 4.58 10.26
N ILE A 62 21.05 5.53 9.80
CA ILE A 62 21.48 6.68 10.57
C ILE A 62 20.61 7.87 10.16
N LEU A 63 19.99 8.52 11.16
CA LEU A 63 19.02 9.59 10.93
C LEU A 63 19.62 10.76 10.12
N GLU A 64 20.89 11.11 10.36
CA GLU A 64 21.59 12.18 9.65
C GLU A 64 21.71 11.96 8.13
N PHE A 65 21.64 10.71 7.67
CA PHE A 65 21.70 10.36 6.25
C PHE A 65 20.32 10.03 5.66
N THR A 66 19.25 10.17 6.43
CA THR A 66 17.89 9.91 5.97
C THR A 66 17.35 11.11 5.18
N ASN A 67 16.71 10.85 4.04
CA ASN A 67 16.06 11.92 3.28
C ASN A 67 14.77 12.40 3.96
N LYS A 68 14.26 13.56 3.53
CA LYS A 68 13.11 14.20 4.18
C LYS A 68 11.83 13.40 3.99
N GLU A 69 11.71 12.72 2.86
CA GLU A 69 10.54 11.92 2.47
C GLU A 69 10.38 10.71 3.40
N ILE A 70 11.46 9.93 3.60
CA ILE A 70 11.48 8.78 4.53
C ILE A 70 11.24 9.24 5.97
N LEU A 71 11.81 10.39 6.36
CA LEU A 71 11.59 10.93 7.70
C LEU A 71 10.12 11.35 7.89
N ALA A 72 9.51 11.99 6.90
CA ALA A 72 8.10 12.35 6.94
C ALA A 72 7.21 11.10 7.05
N ASP A 73 7.49 10.07 6.25
CA ASP A 73 6.78 8.78 6.32
C ASP A 73 6.90 8.15 7.72
N ALA A 74 8.09 8.13 8.31
CA ALA A 74 8.32 7.58 9.65
C ALA A 74 7.57 8.37 10.74
N ILE A 75 7.53 9.70 10.64
CA ILE A 75 6.80 10.55 11.58
C ILE A 75 5.28 10.35 11.44
N ASN A 76 4.77 10.25 10.22
CA ASN A 76 3.35 10.01 9.95
C ASN A 76 2.92 8.63 10.42
N GLY A 77 3.76 7.61 10.18
CA GLY A 77 3.51 6.22 10.57
C GLY A 77 3.82 5.89 12.04
N ARG A 78 4.28 6.86 12.85
CA ARG A 78 4.69 6.61 14.24
C ARG A 78 3.57 5.97 15.06
N GLN A 79 3.90 4.89 15.76
CA GLN A 79 2.96 4.17 16.63
C GLN A 79 3.25 4.50 18.10
N LYS A 80 2.21 4.46 18.94
CA LYS A 80 2.33 4.59 20.39
C LYS A 80 2.65 3.21 21.00
N TYR A 81 3.49 3.18 22.03
CA TYR A 81 3.71 2.01 22.88
C TYR A 81 2.73 1.97 24.05
#